data_AF-A0A4R2AYL9-F1
#
_entry.id   AF-A0A4R2AYL9-F1
#
_cell.length_a   1.000
_cell.length_b   1.000
_cell.length_c   1.000
_cell.angle_alpha   90.00
_cell.angle_beta   90.00
_cell.angle_gamma   90.00
#
_symmetry.space_group_name_H-M   'P 1'
#
loop_
_entity.id
_entity.type
_entity.pdbx_description
1 polymer ?
#
loop_
_entity_poly.entity_id
_entity_poly.type
_entity_poly.pdbx_seq_one_letter_code
_entity_poly.pdbx_strand_id
1 'polypeptide(L)'
;MKTFVRRILMELGFSIDESCLGDESSFQADRTQDKGFDFLTVSVLEEDQFTIENIRLKTENFYHNLIESRNGIGGIDKNLSLLILLKVNSKEVPIDINSLIFDVEEDPYTFKKYVLTFTYDQESLLVSMFNKSGMDATKFLYKILNDVEYFSAFKSNQTNENALIYNLVSKLFVKLPYLSIENQNREINLVSKDILSAFSEEDRKTWDALMELKDSDGTDPEINKILSCLGVEGVE
;
A
#
# COMPACT_ATOMS: atom_id res chain seq x y z
N MET A 1 -5.19 -17.06 2.54
CA MET A 1 -4.45 -16.01 1.82
C MET A 1 -4.66 -16.18 0.33
N LYS A 2 -4.33 -17.33 -0.27
CA LYS A 2 -4.68 -17.68 -1.67
C LYS A 2 -6.10 -17.25 -2.06
N THR A 3 -7.10 -17.74 -1.31
CA THR A 3 -8.53 -17.46 -1.54
C THR A 3 -8.87 -15.98 -1.41
N PHE A 4 -8.24 -15.27 -0.48
CA PHE A 4 -8.50 -13.84 -0.26
C PHE A 4 -7.90 -13.00 -1.40
N VAL A 5 -6.66 -13.26 -1.79
CA VAL A 5 -6.03 -12.61 -2.95
C VAL A 5 -6.80 -12.91 -4.24
N ARG A 6 -7.26 -14.15 -4.42
CA ARG A 6 -8.14 -14.51 -5.53
C ARG A 6 -9.41 -13.64 -5.56
N ARG A 7 -10.05 -13.44 -4.41
CA ARG A 7 -11.24 -12.58 -4.31
C ARG A 7 -10.94 -11.13 -4.70
N ILE A 8 -9.82 -10.57 -4.23
CA ILE A 8 -9.36 -9.22 -4.62
C ILE A 8 -9.22 -9.12 -6.13
N LEU A 9 -8.50 -10.06 -6.75
CA LEU A 9 -8.21 -10.03 -8.19
C LEU A 9 -9.49 -10.14 -9.02
N MET A 10 -10.45 -10.98 -8.61
CA MET A 10 -11.76 -11.05 -9.27
C MET A 10 -12.53 -9.72 -9.19
N GLU A 11 -12.50 -9.04 -8.03
CA GLU A 11 -13.12 -7.71 -7.88
C GLU A 11 -12.42 -6.65 -8.76
N LEU A 12 -11.13 -6.81 -9.05
CA LEU A 12 -10.35 -5.95 -9.94
C LEU A 12 -10.45 -6.33 -11.43
N GLY A 13 -11.34 -7.26 -11.78
CA GLY A 13 -11.63 -7.66 -13.16
C GLY A 13 -10.72 -8.73 -13.75
N PHE A 14 -9.95 -9.45 -12.94
CA PHE A 14 -9.16 -10.59 -13.39
C PHE A 14 -10.01 -11.85 -13.53
N SER A 15 -9.79 -12.63 -14.59
CA SER A 15 -10.21 -14.02 -14.68
C SER A 15 -9.18 -14.93 -13.99
N ILE A 16 -9.64 -16.00 -13.34
CA ILE A 16 -8.79 -16.90 -12.57
C ILE A 16 -8.76 -18.28 -13.22
N ASP A 17 -7.56 -18.83 -13.39
CA ASP A 17 -7.30 -20.19 -13.87
C ASP A 17 -6.44 -20.94 -12.83
N GLU A 18 -7.03 -21.89 -12.13
CA GLU A 18 -6.35 -22.70 -11.11
C GLU A 18 -5.72 -23.97 -11.72
N SER A 19 -5.99 -24.27 -12.99
CA SER A 19 -5.62 -25.52 -13.63
C SER A 19 -4.35 -25.43 -14.48
N CYS A 20 -4.08 -24.26 -15.06
CA CYS A 20 -3.03 -24.11 -16.07
C CYS A 20 -1.61 -24.31 -15.56
N LEU A 21 -1.37 -24.22 -14.24
CA LEU A 21 -0.03 -24.29 -13.67
C LEU A 21 0.37 -25.71 -13.23
N GLY A 22 -0.57 -26.64 -13.12
CA GLY A 22 -0.32 -27.97 -12.57
C GLY A 22 0.09 -27.99 -11.09
N ASP A 23 -0.23 -26.91 -10.35
CA ASP A 23 0.15 -26.72 -8.95
C ASP A 23 -1.04 -26.18 -8.14
N GLU A 24 -1.57 -27.03 -7.24
CA GLU A 24 -2.72 -26.69 -6.39
C GLU A 24 -2.45 -25.54 -5.41
N SER A 25 -1.19 -25.23 -5.11
CA SER A 25 -0.82 -24.07 -4.28
C SER A 25 -0.83 -22.76 -5.05
N SER A 26 -1.03 -22.82 -6.38
CA SER A 26 -0.88 -21.68 -7.28
C SER A 26 -2.15 -21.44 -8.10
N PHE A 27 -2.24 -20.28 -8.75
CA PHE A 27 -3.23 -19.96 -9.78
C PHE A 27 -2.71 -18.85 -10.68
N GLN A 28 -3.26 -18.78 -11.89
CA GLN A 28 -3.04 -17.68 -12.81
C GLN A 28 -4.22 -16.71 -12.79
N ALA A 29 -3.94 -15.42 -12.82
CA ALA A 29 -4.92 -14.35 -12.95
C ALA A 29 -4.63 -13.51 -14.20
N ASP A 30 -5.60 -13.42 -15.10
CA ASP A 30 -5.45 -12.70 -16.37
C ASP A 30 -6.45 -11.54 -16.45
N ARG A 31 -6.01 -10.36 -16.87
CA ARG A 31 -6.87 -9.22 -17.16
C ARG A 31 -6.55 -8.70 -18.54
N THR A 32 -7.44 -8.99 -19.49
CA THR A 32 -7.30 -8.62 -20.92
C THR A 32 -8.43 -7.72 -21.43
N GLN A 33 -9.37 -7.35 -20.56
CA GLN A 33 -10.53 -6.52 -20.88
C GLN A 33 -10.37 -5.10 -20.32
N ASP A 34 -11.18 -4.15 -20.81
CA ASP A 34 -11.29 -2.78 -20.30
C ASP A 34 -9.95 -2.03 -20.11
N LYS A 35 -9.07 -2.14 -21.12
CA LYS A 35 -7.71 -1.56 -21.19
C LYS A 35 -6.66 -2.20 -20.28
N GLY A 36 -7.02 -3.22 -19.50
CA GLY A 36 -6.05 -4.04 -18.77
C GLY A 36 -5.38 -5.06 -19.70
N PHE A 37 -4.06 -5.22 -19.55
CA PHE A 37 -3.30 -6.28 -20.22
C PHE A 37 -2.25 -6.81 -19.24
N ASP A 38 -2.75 -7.49 -18.20
CA ASP A 38 -1.98 -7.88 -17.03
C ASP A 38 -2.09 -9.38 -16.78
N PHE A 39 -0.96 -10.01 -16.46
CA PHE A 39 -0.89 -11.44 -16.18
C PHE A 39 -0.18 -11.62 -14.84
N LEU A 40 -0.86 -12.19 -13.87
CA LEU A 40 -0.32 -12.39 -12.52
C LEU A 40 -0.43 -13.86 -12.12
N THR A 41 0.71 -14.52 -12.02
CA THR A 41 0.80 -15.82 -11.37
C THR A 41 0.87 -15.62 -9.87
N VAL A 42 0.08 -16.37 -9.11
CA VAL A 42 0.10 -16.33 -7.65
C VAL A 42 0.46 -17.72 -7.15
N SER A 43 1.46 -17.81 -6.28
CA SER A 43 1.94 -19.07 -5.69
C SER A 43 2.04 -18.94 -4.17
N VAL A 44 1.54 -19.93 -3.43
CA VAL A 44 1.66 -19.97 -1.97
C VAL A 44 2.79 -20.90 -1.56
N LEU A 45 3.66 -20.43 -0.69
CA LEU A 45 4.78 -21.20 -0.16
C LEU A 45 4.84 -21.07 1.36
N GLU A 46 5.21 -22.17 2.01
CA GLU A 46 5.63 -22.16 3.41
C GLU A 46 7.11 -21.77 3.52
N GLU A 47 7.52 -21.27 4.68
CA GLU A 47 8.88 -20.76 4.93
C GLU A 47 9.97 -21.80 4.62
N ASP A 48 9.74 -23.07 4.94
CA ASP A 48 10.66 -24.18 4.70
C ASP A 48 10.83 -24.54 3.22
N GLN A 49 9.87 -24.16 2.39
CA GLN A 49 9.91 -24.35 0.94
C GLN A 49 10.61 -23.19 0.23
N PHE A 50 10.88 -22.09 0.92
CA PHE A 50 11.42 -20.88 0.32
C PHE A 50 12.94 -20.97 0.17
N THR A 51 13.37 -21.52 -0.97
CA THR A 51 14.78 -21.67 -1.35
C THR A 51 14.99 -21.22 -2.80
N ILE A 52 16.17 -20.71 -3.15
CA ILE A 52 16.49 -20.26 -4.52
C ILE A 52 16.14 -21.32 -5.56
N GLU A 53 16.54 -22.57 -5.31
CA GLU A 53 16.33 -23.66 -6.25
C GLU A 53 14.84 -23.96 -6.46
N ASN A 54 14.05 -24.03 -5.38
CA ASN A 54 12.61 -24.26 -5.50
C ASN A 54 11.91 -23.10 -6.22
N ILE A 55 12.27 -21.85 -5.91
CA ILE A 55 11.71 -20.68 -6.58
C ILE A 55 12.05 -20.68 -8.07
N ARG A 56 13.29 -21.00 -8.41
CA ARG A 56 13.73 -21.10 -9.81
C ARG A 56 12.96 -22.18 -10.56
N LEU A 57 12.89 -23.40 -10.03
CA LEU A 57 12.16 -24.50 -10.64
C LEU A 57 10.68 -24.18 -10.83
N LYS A 58 10.03 -23.61 -9.81
CA LYS A 58 8.63 -23.17 -9.91
C LYS A 58 8.45 -22.08 -10.98
N THR A 59 9.35 -21.11 -11.02
CA THR A 59 9.31 -20.01 -12.01
C THR A 59 9.43 -20.54 -13.44
N GLU A 60 10.38 -21.44 -13.70
CA GLU A 60 10.58 -22.05 -15.02
C GLU A 60 9.34 -22.88 -15.43
N ASN A 61 8.80 -23.68 -14.52
CA ASN A 61 7.60 -24.48 -14.77
C ASN A 61 6.35 -23.62 -15.03
N PHE A 62 6.12 -22.60 -14.22
CA PHE A 62 4.99 -21.68 -14.42
C PHE A 62 5.11 -20.95 -15.76
N TYR A 63 6.29 -20.45 -16.09
CA TYR A 63 6.51 -19.79 -17.37
C TYR A 63 6.20 -20.72 -18.55
N HIS A 64 6.75 -21.94 -18.53
CA HIS A 64 6.51 -22.92 -19.59
C HIS A 64 5.02 -23.22 -19.75
N ASN A 65 4.34 -23.59 -18.65
CA ASN A 65 2.93 -23.97 -18.66
C ASN A 65 2.01 -22.81 -19.08
N LEU A 66 2.35 -21.57 -18.71
CA LEU A 66 1.60 -20.38 -19.12
C LEU A 66 1.75 -20.09 -20.61
N ILE A 67 2.97 -20.11 -21.14
CA ILE A 67 3.20 -19.87 -22.57
C ILE A 67 2.54 -20.97 -23.41
N GLU A 68 2.57 -22.22 -22.96
CA GLU A 68 1.88 -23.33 -23.65
C GLU A 68 0.35 -23.17 -23.61
N SER A 69 -0.22 -22.88 -22.43
CA SER A 69 -1.68 -22.76 -22.27
C SER A 69 -2.28 -21.49 -22.87
N ARG A 70 -1.51 -20.41 -22.98
CA ARG A 70 -1.92 -19.10 -23.54
C ARG A 70 -1.32 -18.82 -24.91
N ASN A 71 -0.86 -19.88 -25.59
CA ASN A 71 -0.24 -19.80 -26.91
C ASN A 71 -1.09 -18.95 -27.87
N GLY A 72 -0.49 -17.90 -28.42
CA GLY A 72 -1.14 -16.95 -29.33
C GLY A 72 -1.49 -15.58 -28.74
N ILE A 73 -1.43 -15.39 -27.42
CA ILE A 73 -1.56 -14.05 -26.81
C ILE A 73 -0.17 -13.39 -26.77
N GLY A 74 0.10 -12.50 -27.73
CA GLY A 74 1.37 -11.78 -27.82
C GLY A 74 1.54 -10.76 -26.68
N GLY A 75 2.75 -10.68 -26.10
CA GLY A 75 3.09 -9.68 -25.08
C GLY A 75 2.87 -10.12 -23.63
N ILE A 76 2.48 -11.39 -23.39
CA ILE A 76 2.41 -11.97 -22.03
C ILE A 76 3.76 -11.85 -21.33
N ASP A 77 4.84 -12.22 -22.01
CA ASP A 77 6.22 -12.14 -21.53
C ASP A 77 6.58 -10.77 -20.91
N LYS A 78 6.03 -9.68 -21.44
CA LYS A 78 6.30 -8.32 -20.97
C LYS A 78 5.42 -7.86 -19.81
N ASN A 79 4.26 -8.47 -19.62
CA ASN A 79 3.25 -8.05 -18.64
C ASN A 79 2.95 -9.13 -17.60
N LEU A 80 3.71 -10.23 -17.62
CA LEU A 80 3.67 -11.28 -16.63
C LEU A 80 4.38 -10.82 -15.36
N SER A 81 3.82 -11.20 -14.23
CA SER A 81 4.41 -11.05 -12.92
C SER A 81 4.08 -12.27 -12.06
N LEU A 82 4.94 -12.57 -11.09
CA LEU A 82 4.72 -13.61 -10.09
C LEU A 82 4.60 -12.97 -8.71
N LEU A 83 3.54 -13.31 -8.01
CA LEU A 83 3.36 -13.02 -6.60
C LEU A 83 3.50 -14.29 -5.77
N ILE A 84 4.54 -14.34 -4.95
CA ILE A 84 4.76 -15.39 -3.96
C ILE A 84 4.14 -14.94 -2.65
N LEU A 85 3.10 -15.63 -2.21
CA LEU A 85 2.54 -15.49 -0.88
C LEU A 85 3.34 -16.41 0.06
N LEU A 86 4.33 -15.83 0.74
CA LEU A 86 5.21 -16.56 1.64
C LEU A 86 4.65 -16.54 3.06
N LYS A 87 4.18 -17.69 3.54
CA LYS A 87 3.77 -17.85 4.93
C LYS A 87 5.03 -18.01 5.79
N VAL A 88 5.19 -17.12 6.76
CA VAL A 88 6.32 -17.09 7.69
C VAL A 88 5.87 -17.37 9.12
N ASN A 89 6.76 -17.94 9.91
CA ASN A 89 6.50 -18.31 11.30
C ASN A 89 6.33 -17.09 12.23
N SER A 90 6.92 -15.97 11.83
CA SER A 90 7.14 -14.79 12.66
C SER A 90 6.93 -13.51 11.83
N LYS A 91 6.40 -12.45 12.47
CA LYS A 91 6.30 -11.13 11.84
C LYS A 91 7.68 -10.56 11.53
N GLU A 92 8.64 -10.80 12.43
CA GLU A 92 10.04 -10.49 12.23
C GLU A 92 10.66 -11.62 11.40
N VAL A 93 10.73 -11.38 10.10
CA VAL A 93 11.30 -12.32 9.14
C VAL A 93 12.82 -12.42 9.38
N PRO A 94 13.39 -13.63 9.48
CA PRO A 94 14.83 -13.83 9.64
C PRO A 94 15.64 -13.11 8.55
N ILE A 95 16.86 -12.67 8.89
CA ILE A 95 17.75 -11.95 7.96
C ILE A 95 17.99 -12.78 6.69
N ASP A 96 18.27 -14.07 6.82
CA ASP A 96 18.54 -14.95 5.68
C ASP A 96 17.33 -15.05 4.72
N ILE A 97 16.12 -15.08 5.27
CA ILE A 97 14.89 -15.08 4.47
C ILE A 97 14.70 -13.71 3.79
N ASN A 98 14.97 -12.60 4.47
CA ASN A 98 14.89 -11.27 3.85
C ASN A 98 15.92 -11.10 2.72
N SER A 99 17.14 -11.60 2.90
CA SER A 99 18.16 -11.63 1.84
C SER A 99 17.68 -12.45 0.64
N LEU A 100 17.10 -13.61 0.88
CA LEU A 100 16.55 -14.45 -0.19
C LEU A 100 15.36 -13.77 -0.90
N ILE A 101 14.47 -13.10 -0.16
CA ILE A 101 13.38 -12.30 -0.74
C ILE A 101 13.95 -11.25 -1.68
N PHE A 102 14.97 -10.52 -1.23
CA PHE A 102 15.63 -9.50 -2.04
C PHE A 102 16.22 -10.08 -3.33
N ASP A 103 16.96 -11.19 -3.22
CA ASP A 103 17.57 -11.86 -4.38
C ASP A 103 16.51 -12.32 -5.39
N VAL A 104 15.34 -12.78 -4.93
CA VAL A 104 14.22 -13.20 -5.78
C VAL A 104 13.53 -12.02 -6.45
N GLU A 105 13.32 -10.91 -5.74
CA GLU A 105 12.63 -9.72 -6.28
C GLU A 105 13.50 -8.95 -7.28
N GLU A 106 14.82 -8.90 -7.05
CA GLU A 106 15.78 -8.21 -7.92
C GLU A 106 16.27 -9.07 -9.09
N ASP A 107 15.86 -10.34 -9.17
CA ASP A 107 16.21 -11.23 -10.28
C ASP A 107 15.63 -10.70 -11.62
N PRO A 108 16.48 -10.26 -12.58
CA PRO A 108 16.02 -9.64 -13.82
C PRO A 108 15.47 -10.65 -14.84
N TYR A 109 15.58 -11.95 -14.58
CA TYR A 109 15.20 -12.98 -15.55
C TYR A 109 13.69 -13.34 -15.48
N THR A 110 13.15 -13.74 -16.65
CA THR A 110 11.79 -14.23 -16.87
C THR A 110 10.68 -13.17 -16.77
N PHE A 111 10.40 -12.65 -15.57
CA PHE A 111 9.37 -11.64 -15.31
C PHE A 111 9.51 -11.06 -13.90
N LYS A 112 8.78 -9.99 -13.59
CA LYS A 112 8.78 -9.34 -12.27
C LYS A 112 8.28 -10.30 -11.20
N LYS A 113 8.96 -10.34 -10.06
CA LYS A 113 8.60 -11.19 -8.93
C LYS A 113 8.36 -10.33 -7.70
N TYR A 114 7.34 -10.68 -6.94
CA TYR A 114 6.98 -10.03 -5.69
C TYR A 114 6.83 -11.10 -4.63
N VAL A 115 7.38 -10.87 -3.45
CA VAL A 115 7.19 -11.73 -2.28
C VAL A 115 6.43 -10.96 -1.22
N LEU A 116 5.26 -11.49 -0.85
CA LEU A 116 4.45 -10.98 0.23
C LEU A 116 4.52 -11.95 1.41
N THR A 117 5.14 -11.49 2.50
CA THR A 117 5.25 -12.24 3.74
C THR A 117 4.05 -12.00 4.65
N PHE A 118 3.50 -13.08 5.20
CA PHE A 118 2.40 -13.03 6.16
C PHE A 118 2.50 -14.18 7.17
N THR A 119 2.03 -13.95 8.40
CA THR A 119 1.95 -15.01 9.42
C THR A 119 0.57 -15.68 9.41
N TYR A 120 0.47 -16.84 10.08
CA TYR A 120 -0.81 -17.50 10.33
C TYR A 120 -1.80 -16.58 11.07
N ASP A 121 -1.35 -15.87 12.11
CA ASP A 121 -2.19 -14.97 12.90
C ASP A 121 -2.71 -13.80 12.06
N GLN A 122 -1.85 -13.23 11.19
CA GLN A 122 -2.26 -12.18 10.26
C GLN A 122 -3.34 -12.65 9.30
N GLU A 123 -3.17 -13.83 8.70
CA GLU A 123 -4.13 -14.43 7.80
C GLU A 123 -5.48 -14.71 8.49
N SER A 124 -5.43 -15.35 9.66
CA SER A 124 -6.62 -15.72 10.43
C SER A 124 -7.42 -14.47 10.85
N LEU A 125 -6.73 -13.46 11.36
CA LEU A 125 -7.34 -12.19 11.75
C LEU A 125 -7.98 -11.48 10.56
N LEU A 126 -7.26 -11.36 9.44
CA LEU A 126 -7.76 -10.73 8.21
C LEU A 126 -9.05 -11.40 7.71
N VAL A 127 -9.04 -12.73 7.61
CA VAL A 127 -10.21 -13.49 7.14
C VAL A 127 -11.39 -13.35 8.10
N SER A 128 -11.14 -13.43 9.41
CA SER A 128 -12.17 -13.25 10.44
C SER A 128 -12.82 -11.86 10.36
N MET A 129 -12.02 -10.80 10.28
CA MET A 129 -12.49 -9.43 10.14
C MET A 129 -13.24 -9.21 8.82
N PHE A 130 -12.72 -9.72 7.72
CA PHE A 130 -13.34 -9.61 6.41
C PHE A 130 -14.73 -10.26 6.38
N ASN A 131 -14.84 -11.51 6.86
CA ASN A 131 -16.09 -12.25 6.87
C ASN A 131 -17.18 -11.55 7.70
N LYS A 132 -16.80 -10.85 8.77
CA LYS A 132 -17.73 -10.06 9.61
C LYS A 132 -18.10 -8.71 8.98
N SER A 133 -17.32 -8.23 8.02
CA SER A 133 -17.45 -6.87 7.50
C SER A 133 -18.64 -6.66 6.57
N GLY A 134 -19.03 -7.70 5.81
CA GLY A 134 -20.05 -7.61 4.77
C GLY A 134 -19.67 -6.71 3.58
N MET A 135 -18.39 -6.31 3.47
CA MET A 135 -17.89 -5.43 2.41
C MET A 135 -17.22 -6.23 1.27
N ASP A 136 -17.05 -5.59 0.12
CA ASP A 136 -16.12 -6.05 -0.92
C ASP A 136 -14.68 -6.06 -0.36
N ALA A 137 -13.84 -7.01 -0.82
CA ALA A 137 -12.49 -7.19 -0.31
C ALA A 137 -11.64 -5.93 -0.49
N THR A 138 -11.73 -5.29 -1.66
CA THR A 138 -11.04 -4.03 -1.98
C THR A 138 -11.43 -2.90 -1.03
N LYS A 139 -12.74 -2.67 -0.82
CA LYS A 139 -13.25 -1.64 0.11
C LYS A 139 -12.86 -1.93 1.56
N PHE A 140 -12.89 -3.19 1.97
CA PHE A 140 -12.47 -3.61 3.31
C PHE A 140 -10.98 -3.28 3.56
N LEU A 141 -10.10 -3.62 2.62
CA LEU A 141 -8.67 -3.28 2.70
C LEU A 141 -8.45 -1.77 2.74
N TYR A 142 -9.17 -1.04 1.88
CA TYR A 142 -9.11 0.42 1.84
C TYR A 142 -9.54 1.06 3.16
N LYS A 143 -10.60 0.55 3.79
CA LYS A 143 -11.05 1.01 5.10
C LYS A 143 -9.95 0.88 6.16
N ILE A 144 -9.28 -0.28 6.21
CA ILE A 144 -8.17 -0.51 7.17
C ILE A 144 -7.01 0.44 6.89
N LEU A 145 -6.63 0.62 5.62
CA LEU A 145 -5.50 1.46 5.24
C LEU A 145 -5.71 2.94 5.61
N ASN A 146 -6.95 3.43 5.56
CA ASN A 146 -7.26 4.84 5.84
C ASN A 146 -7.68 5.11 7.30
N ASP A 147 -7.68 4.09 8.15
CA ASP A 147 -8.09 4.23 9.53
C ASP A 147 -6.91 4.67 10.41
N VAL A 148 -7.09 5.80 11.10
CA VAL A 148 -6.06 6.47 11.89
C VAL A 148 -5.62 5.61 13.08
N GLU A 149 -6.51 4.81 13.67
CA GLU A 149 -6.17 3.97 14.82
C GLU A 149 -5.26 2.81 14.40
N TYR A 150 -5.57 2.16 13.27
CA TYR A 150 -4.75 1.09 12.72
C TYR A 150 -3.36 1.60 12.31
N PHE A 151 -3.32 2.74 11.62
CA PHE A 151 -2.06 3.38 11.25
C PHE A 151 -1.23 3.77 12.48
N SER A 152 -1.86 4.37 13.49
CA SER A 152 -1.17 4.80 14.71
C SER A 152 -0.61 3.61 15.48
N ALA A 153 -1.39 2.54 15.64
CA ALA A 153 -0.93 1.31 16.28
C ALA A 153 0.28 0.69 15.57
N PHE A 154 0.24 0.64 14.24
CA PHE A 154 1.35 0.15 13.43
C PHE A 154 2.59 1.05 13.57
N LYS A 155 2.44 2.37 13.44
CA LYS A 155 3.54 3.35 13.52
C LYS A 155 4.24 3.32 14.88
N SER A 156 3.50 3.09 15.96
CA SER A 156 4.04 2.98 17.32
C SER A 156 4.61 1.59 17.64
N ASN A 157 4.77 0.70 16.65
CA ASN A 157 5.27 -0.68 16.83
C ASN A 157 4.48 -1.46 17.91
N GLN A 158 3.17 -1.21 18.02
CA GLN A 158 2.33 -2.00 18.92
C GLN A 158 2.23 -3.45 18.40
N THR A 159 1.97 -4.38 19.33
CA THR A 159 1.83 -5.81 19.03
C THR A 159 0.36 -6.28 19.03
N ASN A 160 -0.59 -5.35 19.04
CA ASN A 160 -2.02 -5.64 19.02
C ASN A 160 -2.54 -5.99 17.61
N GLU A 161 -3.78 -6.44 17.55
CA GLU A 161 -4.49 -6.82 16.32
C GLU A 161 -4.48 -5.69 15.27
N ASN A 162 -4.67 -4.44 15.69
CA ASN A 162 -4.68 -3.28 14.79
C ASN A 162 -3.34 -3.11 14.06
N ALA A 163 -2.23 -3.16 14.79
CA ALA A 163 -0.90 -3.06 14.18
C ALA A 163 -0.57 -4.28 13.29
N LEU A 164 -1.03 -5.46 13.70
CA LEU A 164 -0.81 -6.73 13.00
C LEU A 164 -1.52 -6.74 11.63
N ILE A 165 -2.78 -6.32 11.61
CA ILE A 165 -3.59 -6.30 10.39
C ILE A 165 -3.15 -5.17 9.45
N TYR A 166 -2.86 -3.98 9.98
CA TYR A 166 -2.39 -2.86 9.17
C TYR A 166 -1.07 -3.19 8.47
N ASN A 167 -0.16 -3.90 9.16
CA ASN A 167 1.09 -4.36 8.53
C ASN A 167 0.83 -5.25 7.31
N LEU A 168 -0.11 -6.19 7.39
CA LEU A 168 -0.43 -7.06 6.26
C LEU A 168 -1.13 -6.29 5.12
N VAL A 169 -2.11 -5.46 5.46
CA VAL A 169 -2.85 -4.65 4.48
C VAL A 169 -1.92 -3.70 3.74
N SER A 170 -1.03 -2.99 4.44
CA SER A 170 -0.04 -2.12 3.79
C SER A 170 0.90 -2.88 2.85
N LYS A 171 1.38 -4.08 3.24
CA LYS A 171 2.16 -4.95 2.34
C LYS A 171 1.38 -5.35 1.08
N LEU A 172 0.09 -5.65 1.19
CA LEU A 172 -0.76 -5.94 0.01
C LEU A 172 -0.77 -4.77 -0.97
N PHE A 173 -1.00 -3.54 -0.49
CA PHE A 173 -0.99 -2.35 -1.37
C PHE A 173 0.38 -2.07 -2.01
N VAL A 174 1.48 -2.42 -1.33
CA VAL A 174 2.83 -2.27 -1.89
C VAL A 174 3.14 -3.34 -2.94
N LYS A 175 2.71 -4.58 -2.72
CA LYS A 175 3.08 -5.73 -3.58
C LYS A 175 2.06 -6.02 -4.70
N LEU A 176 0.84 -5.50 -4.60
CA LEU A 176 -0.19 -5.62 -5.65
C LEU A 176 -0.37 -4.27 -6.35
N PRO A 177 0.30 -4.03 -7.49
CA PRO A 177 0.23 -2.74 -8.20
C PRO A 177 -1.18 -2.41 -8.74
N TYR A 178 -2.07 -3.40 -8.76
CA TYR A 178 -3.46 -3.25 -9.20
C TYR A 178 -4.41 -2.73 -8.12
N LEU A 179 -3.97 -2.73 -6.85
CA LEU A 179 -4.70 -2.11 -5.75
C LEU A 179 -4.42 -0.61 -5.75
N SER A 180 -5.29 0.17 -6.40
CA SER A 180 -5.23 1.62 -6.31
C SER A 180 -5.85 2.10 -5.00
N ILE A 181 -5.15 3.00 -4.30
CA ILE A 181 -5.76 3.77 -3.22
C ILE A 181 -6.75 4.74 -3.86
N GLU A 182 -8.04 4.63 -3.54
CA GLU A 182 -8.99 5.67 -3.91
C GLU A 182 -8.55 6.97 -3.22
N ASN A 183 -8.30 8.02 -4.00
CA ASN A 183 -7.97 9.31 -3.41
C ASN A 183 -9.18 9.77 -2.59
N GLN A 184 -9.01 9.85 -1.27
CA GLN A 184 -9.93 10.68 -0.49
C GLN A 184 -9.65 12.10 -0.96
N ASN A 185 -10.56 12.65 -1.75
CA ASN A 185 -10.66 14.10 -1.93
C ASN A 185 -11.04 14.71 -0.56
N ARG A 186 -10.17 14.57 0.44
CA ARG A 186 -10.19 15.46 1.60
C ARG A 186 -9.73 16.78 1.02
N GLU A 187 -10.60 17.78 1.06
CA GLU A 187 -10.18 19.15 0.84
C GLU A 187 -9.00 19.40 1.79
N ILE A 188 -7.81 19.51 1.22
CA ILE A 188 -6.65 19.95 1.98
C ILE A 188 -6.90 21.42 2.24
N ASN A 189 -7.51 21.71 3.40
CA ASN A 189 -7.63 23.08 3.84
C ASN A 189 -6.23 23.67 3.94
N LEU A 190 -6.06 24.87 3.40
CA LEU A 190 -4.84 25.62 3.61
C LEU A 190 -4.68 25.82 5.12
N VAL A 191 -3.51 25.44 5.66
CA VAL A 191 -3.20 25.60 7.09
C VAL A 191 -3.42 27.04 7.54
N SER A 192 -3.18 28.02 6.66
CA SER A 192 -3.49 29.44 6.91
C SER A 192 -4.97 29.68 7.18
N LYS A 193 -5.88 29.00 6.48
CA LYS A 193 -7.33 29.11 6.69
C LYS A 193 -7.74 28.54 8.05
N ASP A 194 -7.13 27.42 8.45
CA ASP A 194 -7.39 26.82 9.77
C ASP A 194 -6.84 27.70 10.90
N ILE A 195 -5.63 28.25 10.75
CA ILE A 195 -5.04 29.22 11.70
C ILE A 195 -5.92 30.46 11.81
N LEU A 196 -6.31 31.08 10.69
CA LEU A 196 -7.16 32.27 10.68
C LEU A 196 -8.55 31.98 11.25
N SER A 197 -9.08 30.76 11.07
CA SER A 197 -10.35 30.36 11.66
C SER A 197 -10.32 30.28 13.19
N ALA A 198 -9.14 30.04 13.78
CA ALA A 198 -8.93 29.99 15.22
C ALA A 198 -8.69 31.38 15.84
N PHE A 199 -8.44 32.41 15.03
CA PHE A 199 -8.21 33.78 15.47
C PHE A 199 -9.53 34.52 15.72
N SER A 200 -9.58 35.33 16.77
CA SER A 200 -10.67 36.28 16.99
C SER A 200 -10.66 37.39 15.92
N GLU A 201 -11.73 38.18 15.82
CA GLU A 201 -11.76 39.32 14.89
C GLU A 201 -10.66 40.36 15.16
N GLU A 202 -10.23 40.49 16.41
CA GLU A 202 -9.13 41.38 16.80
C GLU A 202 -7.78 40.82 16.37
N ASP A 203 -7.54 39.52 16.60
CA ASP A 203 -6.32 38.83 16.17
C ASP A 203 -6.13 38.88 14.65
N ARG A 204 -7.23 38.81 13.89
CA ARG A 204 -7.19 38.93 12.41
C ARG A 204 -6.78 40.32 11.96
N LYS A 205 -7.33 41.37 12.58
CA LYS A 205 -6.94 42.77 12.28
C LYS A 205 -5.45 43.00 12.56
N THR A 206 -4.97 42.48 13.68
CA THR A 206 -3.55 42.50 14.03
C THR A 206 -2.70 41.74 13.02
N TRP A 207 -3.12 40.54 12.63
CA TRP A 207 -2.41 39.72 11.66
C TRP A 207 -2.31 40.41 10.29
N ASP A 208 -3.40 40.96 9.78
CA ASP A 208 -3.43 41.64 8.49
C ASP A 208 -2.53 42.88 8.50
N ALA A 209 -2.57 43.69 9.57
CA ALA A 209 -1.69 44.85 9.73
C ALA A 209 -0.19 44.47 9.76
N LEU A 210 0.16 43.35 10.42
CA LEU A 210 1.54 42.87 10.47
C LEU A 210 2.02 42.31 9.13
N MET A 211 1.13 41.65 8.37
CA MET A 211 1.45 41.14 7.04
C MET A 211 1.65 42.28 6.03
N GLU A 212 0.79 43.30 6.05
CA GLU A 212 0.96 44.51 5.21
C GLU A 212 2.28 45.23 5.53
N LEU A 213 2.64 45.34 6.81
CA LEU A 213 3.89 45.95 7.25
C LEU A 213 5.12 45.19 6.68
N LYS A 214 5.08 43.85 6.74
CA LYS A 214 6.14 42.98 6.22
C LYS A 214 6.28 43.08 4.70
N ASP A 215 5.17 43.14 3.97
CA ASP A 215 5.16 43.24 2.51
C ASP A 215 5.65 44.61 2.00
N SER A 216 5.51 45.66 2.83
CA SER A 216 5.91 47.02 2.48
C SER A 216 7.41 47.32 2.68
N ASP A 217 8.06 46.74 3.70
CA ASP A 217 9.42 47.14 4.11
C ASP A 217 10.54 46.18 3.65
N GLY A 218 10.23 44.98 3.13
CA GLY A 218 11.22 44.02 2.59
C GLY A 218 12.34 43.58 3.56
N THR A 219 12.24 44.03 4.81
CA THR A 219 13.15 43.85 5.94
C THR A 219 12.29 43.75 7.21
N ASP A 220 12.84 43.20 8.29
CA ASP A 220 12.08 43.05 9.54
C ASP A 220 11.63 44.43 10.06
N PRO A 221 10.32 44.65 10.29
CA PRO A 221 9.82 45.95 10.68
C PRO A 221 10.32 46.38 12.07
N GLU A 222 10.60 47.68 12.23
CA GLU A 222 11.01 48.24 13.51
C GLU A 222 9.93 48.07 14.58
N ILE A 223 10.35 47.80 15.82
CA ILE A 223 9.46 47.55 16.98
C ILE A 223 8.42 48.67 17.14
N ASN A 224 8.80 49.93 16.92
CA ASN A 224 7.89 51.07 17.04
C ASN A 224 6.76 51.04 16.00
N LYS A 225 7.03 50.57 14.78
CA LYS A 225 6.00 50.40 13.75
C LYS A 225 5.05 49.26 14.12
N ILE A 226 5.59 48.15 14.64
CA ILE A 226 4.81 47.01 15.14
C ILE A 226 3.86 47.46 16.27
N LEU A 227 4.36 48.19 17.26
CA LEU A 227 3.56 48.71 18.38
C LEU A 227 2.46 49.67 17.92
N SER A 228 2.75 50.52 16.94
CA SER A 228 1.75 51.41 16.35
C SER A 228 0.63 50.66 15.61
N CYS A 229 0.96 49.58 14.88
CA CYS A 229 -0.02 48.71 14.23
C CYS A 229 -0.92 47.95 15.23
N LEU A 230 -0.41 47.69 16.43
CA LEU A 230 -1.14 47.04 17.52
C LEU A 230 -2.00 48.02 18.35
N GLY A 231 -2.02 49.31 17.99
CA GLY A 231 -2.78 50.34 18.72
C GLY A 231 -2.19 50.69 20.08
N VAL A 232 -0.91 50.37 20.32
CA VAL A 232 -0.19 50.72 21.53
C VAL A 232 0.54 52.05 21.31
N GLU A 233 -0.03 53.14 21.77
CA GLU A 233 0.63 54.45 21.75
C GLU A 233 1.59 54.59 22.94
N GLY A 234 2.88 54.73 22.64
CA GLY A 234 3.90 55.25 23.55
C GLY A 234 4.38 54.28 24.63
N VAL A 235 5.46 53.56 24.37
CA VAL A 235 6.39 53.16 25.43
C VAL A 235 7.64 53.99 25.21
N GLU A 236 7.79 55.06 26.01
CA GLU A 236 9.07 55.77 26.16
C GLU A 236 10.17 54.84 26.70
#